data_AF-L1NEN1-F1
#
_entry.id   AF-L1NEN1-F1
#
_cell.length_a   1.000
_cell.length_b   1.000
_cell.length_c   1.000
_cell.angle_alpha   90.00
_cell.angle_beta   90.00
_cell.angle_gamma   90.00
#
_symmetry.space_group_name_H-M   'P 1'
#
loop_
_entity.id
_entity.type
_entity.pdbx_description
1 polymer ?
#
loop_
_entity_poly.entity_id
_entity_poly.type
_entity_poly.pdbx_seq_one_letter_code
_entity_poly.pdbx_strand_id
1 'polypeptide(L)'
;MTTFELDELIRRLPFPPPFLFDHPRVQGAEGASPEVAPALTADELEEVQNNVLGLPMVFPLSLALEGGEPWLLPHEAQITLTGQHVLVKRQVAKGKIRGSIKERWSLDDYIIQIDGVLIGADGRYPKDDVQRLRGYFEAAKVSAYCPLLELFGITRIVFESWEFPHTPGEANQAFSAQAVSDDMYKLLLTRRDLTK
;
A
#
# COMPACT_ATOMS: atom_id res chain seq x y z
N MET A 1 -40.96 -23.96 18.01
CA MET A 1 -40.22 -23.54 16.79
C MET A 1 -41.27 -23.24 15.72
N THR A 2 -41.57 -21.97 15.52
CA THR A 2 -42.60 -21.50 14.58
C THR A 2 -41.91 -21.03 13.31
N THR A 3 -41.94 -21.88 12.29
CA THR A 3 -41.49 -21.56 10.94
C THR A 3 -42.51 -20.62 10.32
N PHE A 4 -42.09 -19.40 9.99
CA PHE A 4 -42.93 -18.44 9.27
C PHE A 4 -42.86 -18.76 7.77
N GLU A 5 -43.99 -19.09 7.16
CA GLU A 5 -44.13 -19.38 5.72
C GLU A 5 -44.09 -18.07 4.91
N LEU A 6 -42.94 -17.79 4.27
CA LEU A 6 -42.70 -16.56 3.50
C LEU A 6 -43.53 -16.45 2.20
N ASP A 7 -44.07 -17.57 1.70
CA ASP A 7 -44.73 -17.62 0.39
C ASP A 7 -46.07 -16.86 0.32
N GLU A 8 -46.78 -16.72 1.45
CA GLU A 8 -48.03 -15.97 1.50
C GLU A 8 -47.83 -14.44 1.52
N LEU A 9 -46.68 -13.95 1.99
CA LEU A 9 -46.44 -12.50 2.15
C LEU A 9 -46.14 -11.84 0.80
N ILE A 10 -45.40 -12.53 -0.07
CA ILE A 10 -44.99 -12.02 -1.39
C ILE A 10 -46.20 -11.79 -2.31
N ARG A 11 -47.25 -12.61 -2.17
CA ARG A 11 -48.47 -12.50 -2.99
C ARG A 11 -49.42 -11.38 -2.58
N ARG A 12 -49.21 -10.79 -1.39
CA ARG A 12 -50.05 -9.72 -0.82
C ARG A 12 -49.44 -8.33 -0.90
N LEU A 13 -48.20 -8.20 -1.37
CA LEU A 13 -47.61 -6.89 -1.64
C LEU A 13 -48.24 -6.34 -2.93
N PRO A 14 -48.89 -5.17 -2.91
CA PRO A 14 -49.39 -4.55 -4.13
C PRO A 14 -48.18 -4.24 -5.01
N PHE A 15 -48.08 -4.89 -6.17
CA PHE A 15 -47.08 -4.50 -7.17
C PHE A 15 -47.35 -3.03 -7.50
N PRO A 16 -46.36 -2.13 -7.31
CA PRO A 16 -46.56 -0.73 -7.62
C PRO A 16 -46.89 -0.62 -9.11
N PRO A 17 -47.88 0.19 -9.48
CA PRO A 17 -48.33 0.27 -10.85
C PRO A 17 -47.19 0.73 -11.77
N PRO A 18 -47.11 0.19 -13.01
CA PRO A 18 -45.91 0.25 -13.86
C PRO A 18 -45.47 1.67 -14.23
N PHE A 19 -46.34 2.68 -14.10
CA PHE A 19 -45.99 4.08 -14.32
C PHE A 19 -45.01 4.66 -13.29
N LEU A 20 -44.74 3.98 -12.16
CA LEU A 20 -43.69 4.36 -11.21
C LEU A 20 -42.27 4.08 -11.73
N PHE A 21 -42.12 3.30 -12.80
CA PHE A 21 -40.83 2.96 -13.41
C PHE A 21 -40.62 3.64 -14.77
N ASP A 22 -41.53 4.53 -15.18
CA ASP A 22 -41.50 5.26 -16.46
C ASP A 22 -40.84 6.64 -16.29
N HIS A 23 -39.63 6.65 -15.70
CA HIS A 23 -38.76 7.82 -15.68
C HIS A 23 -37.43 7.52 -16.39
N PRO A 24 -36.97 8.43 -17.27
CA PRO A 24 -35.73 8.23 -18.01
C PRO A 24 -34.53 8.38 -17.08
N ARG A 25 -33.56 7.46 -17.25
CA ARG A 25 -32.12 7.55 -16.91
C ARG A 25 -31.75 8.06 -15.52
N VAL A 26 -31.19 7.15 -14.70
CA VAL A 26 -30.28 7.38 -13.55
C VAL A 26 -30.39 8.80 -13.00
N GLN A 27 -31.29 9.00 -12.02
CA GLN A 27 -31.19 10.16 -11.14
C GLN A 27 -29.79 10.12 -10.52
N GLY A 28 -28.97 11.14 -10.80
CA GLY A 28 -27.86 11.46 -9.91
C GLY A 28 -28.44 11.56 -8.49
N ALA A 29 -27.72 11.02 -7.51
CA ALA A 29 -28.19 10.99 -6.12
C ALA A 29 -28.76 12.36 -5.73
N GLU A 30 -30.01 12.40 -5.27
CA GLU A 30 -30.59 13.63 -4.73
C GLU A 30 -29.89 13.96 -3.41
N GLY A 31 -28.93 14.86 -3.54
CA GLY A 31 -28.03 15.40 -2.55
C GLY A 31 -27.13 16.38 -3.31
N ALA A 32 -26.46 17.31 -2.61
CA ALA A 32 -25.40 18.08 -3.25
C ALA A 32 -24.49 17.09 -3.98
N SER A 33 -24.22 17.32 -5.27
CA SER A 33 -23.08 16.68 -5.93
C SER A 33 -21.94 16.69 -4.94
N PRO A 34 -21.24 15.55 -4.68
CA PRO A 34 -20.14 15.57 -3.72
C PRO A 34 -19.30 16.79 -4.07
N GLU A 35 -19.18 17.72 -3.12
CA GLU A 35 -18.45 18.96 -3.35
C GLU A 35 -17.10 18.52 -3.87
N VAL A 36 -16.88 18.73 -5.17
CA VAL A 36 -15.60 18.43 -5.78
C VAL A 36 -14.67 19.36 -5.04
N ALA A 37 -13.79 18.78 -4.21
CA ALA A 37 -12.82 19.56 -3.46
C ALA A 37 -12.19 20.55 -4.44
N PRO A 38 -12.07 21.83 -4.05
CA PRO A 38 -11.50 22.83 -4.93
C PRO A 38 -10.17 22.32 -5.47
N ALA A 39 -9.89 22.61 -6.75
CA ALA A 39 -8.58 22.35 -7.31
C ALA A 39 -7.52 22.94 -6.37
N LEU A 40 -6.46 22.18 -6.12
CA LEU A 40 -5.35 22.57 -5.26
C LEU A 40 -4.90 24.00 -5.62
N THR A 41 -4.62 24.79 -4.59
CA THR A 41 -4.06 26.13 -4.79
C THR A 41 -2.67 26.03 -5.43
N ALA A 42 -2.20 27.12 -6.06
CA ALA A 42 -0.89 27.13 -6.72
C ALA A 42 0.25 26.76 -5.77
N ASP A 43 0.14 27.15 -4.49
CA ASP A 43 1.10 26.85 -3.43
C ASP A 43 1.08 25.36 -3.06
N GLU A 44 -0.11 24.74 -2.97
CA GLU A 44 -0.26 23.30 -2.75
C GLU A 44 0.20 22.47 -3.97
N LEU A 45 0.10 23.02 -5.18
CA LEU A 45 0.61 22.41 -6.41
C LEU A 45 2.14 22.41 -6.50
N GLU A 46 2.83 23.38 -5.87
CA GLU A 46 4.30 23.40 -5.80
C GLU A 46 4.86 22.31 -4.87
N GLU A 47 4.11 21.90 -3.85
CA GLU A 47 4.49 20.80 -2.95
C GLU A 47 4.26 19.42 -3.57
N VAL A 48 3.38 19.33 -4.57
CA VAL A 48 3.05 18.07 -5.23
C VAL A 48 4.14 17.69 -6.23
N GLN A 49 4.84 16.61 -5.93
CA GLN A 49 5.80 16.03 -6.87
C GLN A 49 5.06 15.46 -8.08
N ASN A 50 5.51 15.84 -9.27
CA ASN A 50 4.95 15.35 -10.53
C ASN A 50 5.78 14.21 -11.09
N ASN A 51 5.12 13.27 -11.74
CA ASN A 51 5.78 12.20 -12.48
C ASN A 51 6.36 12.69 -13.82
N VAL A 52 7.07 11.80 -14.53
CA VAL A 52 7.66 12.14 -15.84
C VAL A 52 6.59 12.52 -16.89
N LEU A 53 5.34 12.13 -16.69
CA LEU A 53 4.19 12.48 -17.54
C LEU A 53 3.47 13.76 -17.09
N GLY A 54 3.94 14.44 -16.04
CA GLY A 54 3.33 15.65 -15.48
C GLY A 54 2.07 15.39 -14.64
N LEU A 55 1.81 14.14 -14.25
CA LEU A 55 0.72 13.80 -13.34
C LEU A 55 1.19 13.95 -11.89
N PRO A 56 0.33 14.51 -11.01
CA PRO A 56 0.65 14.65 -9.59
C PRO A 56 0.74 13.28 -8.92
N MET A 57 1.78 13.08 -8.11
CA MET A 57 1.93 11.92 -7.25
C MET A 57 1.39 12.22 -5.85
N VAL A 58 0.64 11.28 -5.27
CA VAL A 58 0.15 11.43 -3.88
C VAL A 58 1.17 10.86 -2.90
N PHE A 59 1.77 9.73 -3.24
CA PHE A 59 2.78 9.04 -2.45
C PHE A 59 4.05 8.82 -3.27
N PRO A 60 4.81 9.90 -3.57
CA PRO A 60 6.09 9.76 -4.26
C PRO A 60 7.04 8.88 -3.44
N LEU A 61 7.67 7.92 -4.12
CA LEU A 61 8.69 7.06 -3.53
C LEU A 61 10.06 7.48 -4.06
N SER A 62 10.95 7.84 -3.15
CA SER A 62 12.36 8.09 -3.47
C SER A 62 13.26 7.06 -2.80
N LEU A 63 14.22 6.52 -3.55
CA LEU A 63 15.19 5.55 -3.04
C LEU A 63 16.60 6.15 -3.05
N ALA A 64 17.34 5.99 -1.96
CA ALA A 64 18.74 6.40 -1.87
C ALA A 64 19.60 5.22 -1.40
N LEU A 65 20.78 5.10 -2.00
CA LEU A 65 21.85 4.25 -1.46
C LEU A 65 22.51 4.97 -0.28
N GLU A 66 23.24 4.22 0.55
CA GLU A 66 23.93 4.79 1.71
C GLU A 66 24.93 5.88 1.27
N GLY A 67 24.64 7.14 1.64
CA GLY A 67 25.45 8.32 1.27
C GLY A 67 25.24 8.82 -0.17
N GLY A 68 24.29 8.26 -0.92
CA GLY A 68 23.91 8.72 -2.26
C GLY A 68 22.77 9.73 -2.25
N GLU A 69 22.58 10.41 -3.39
CA GLU A 69 21.42 11.29 -3.59
C GLU A 69 20.12 10.48 -3.78
N PRO A 70 18.99 10.93 -3.22
CA PRO A 70 17.71 10.26 -3.38
C PRO A 70 17.25 10.33 -4.84
N TRP A 71 16.86 9.19 -5.39
CA TRP A 71 16.24 9.07 -6.68
C TRP A 71 14.74 8.89 -6.55
N LEU A 72 13.99 9.89 -6.99
CA LEU A 72 12.55 9.79 -7.16
C LEU A 72 12.22 8.82 -8.29
N LEU A 73 11.34 7.86 -8.03
CA LEU A 73 10.86 6.95 -9.07
C LEU A 73 10.14 7.75 -10.19
N PRO A 74 10.35 7.41 -11.48
CA PRO A 74 9.72 8.14 -12.59
C PRO A 74 8.20 8.15 -12.58
N HIS A 75 7.59 7.08 -12.04
CA HIS A 75 6.16 6.85 -11.94
C HIS A 75 5.81 6.44 -10.51
N GLU A 76 4.61 6.79 -10.06
CA GLU A 76 4.15 6.47 -8.71
C GLU A 76 4.01 4.96 -8.55
N ALA A 77 4.66 4.41 -7.52
CA ALA A 77 4.58 3.01 -7.17
C ALA A 77 3.45 2.77 -6.17
N GLN A 78 2.79 1.63 -6.28
CA GLN A 78 1.88 1.15 -5.27
C GLN A 78 2.68 0.60 -4.09
N ILE A 79 2.44 1.13 -2.90
CA ILE A 79 3.08 0.69 -1.66
C ILE A 79 2.05 0.01 -0.78
N THR A 80 2.29 -1.25 -0.42
CA THR A 80 1.51 -1.99 0.56
C THR A 80 2.34 -2.18 1.82
N LEU A 81 1.88 -1.65 2.94
CA LEU A 81 2.52 -1.81 4.24
C LEU A 81 1.75 -2.81 5.10
N THR A 82 2.43 -3.85 5.56
CA THR A 82 1.86 -4.90 6.43
C THR A 82 2.63 -4.95 7.74
N GLY A 83 1.94 -4.68 8.85
CA GLY A 83 2.49 -4.86 10.21
C GLY A 83 2.04 -6.20 10.81
N GLN A 84 2.95 -6.92 11.46
CA GLN A 84 2.65 -8.20 12.10
C GLN A 84 2.95 -8.16 13.61
N HIS A 85 2.20 -8.93 14.39
CA HIS A 85 2.49 -9.13 15.82
C HIS A 85 2.97 -10.56 16.06
N VAL A 86 4.04 -10.69 16.84
CA VAL A 86 4.49 -11.98 17.36
C VAL A 86 3.56 -12.38 18.51
N LEU A 87 2.72 -13.40 18.26
CA LEU A 87 1.66 -13.85 19.17
C LEU A 87 1.84 -15.32 19.54
N VAL A 88 1.82 -15.62 20.83
CA VAL A 88 1.76 -17.00 21.35
C VAL A 88 0.33 -17.32 21.76
N LYS A 89 -0.21 -18.42 21.21
CA LYS A 89 -1.58 -18.89 21.48
C LYS A 89 -1.53 -20.08 22.44
N ARG A 90 -1.76 -19.85 23.72
CA ARG A 90 -1.72 -20.90 24.74
C ARG A 90 -3.10 -21.56 24.89
N GLN A 91 -3.12 -22.89 24.82
CA GLN A 91 -4.30 -23.70 25.07
C GLN A 91 -4.42 -23.98 26.58
N VAL A 92 -5.61 -23.88 27.14
CA VAL A 92 -5.86 -24.15 28.56
C VAL A 92 -6.40 -25.57 28.71
N ALA A 93 -5.71 -26.40 29.48
CA ALA A 93 -6.14 -27.77 29.72
C ALA A 93 -7.51 -27.80 30.42
N LYS A 94 -8.45 -28.59 29.87
CA LYS A 94 -9.82 -28.74 30.39
C LYS A 94 -10.62 -27.43 30.49
N GLY A 95 -10.28 -26.43 29.68
CA GLY A 95 -11.06 -25.19 29.58
C GLY A 95 -12.50 -25.48 29.14
N LYS A 96 -13.48 -25.02 29.93
CA LYS A 96 -14.91 -25.11 29.56
C LYS A 96 -15.29 -24.14 28.43
N ILE A 97 -14.41 -23.19 28.11
CA ILE A 97 -14.64 -22.09 27.19
C ILE A 97 -13.85 -22.36 25.91
N ARG A 98 -14.47 -22.17 24.74
CA ARG A 98 -13.81 -22.31 23.44
C ARG A 98 -12.79 -21.19 23.24
N GLY A 99 -11.51 -21.54 23.04
CA GLY A 99 -10.50 -20.57 22.63
C GLY A 99 -9.10 -20.85 23.17
N SER A 100 -8.20 -19.92 22.86
CA SER A 100 -6.82 -19.87 23.36
C SER A 100 -6.53 -18.49 23.93
N ILE A 101 -5.71 -18.45 24.98
CA ILE A 101 -5.17 -17.19 25.52
C ILE A 101 -4.11 -16.69 24.53
N LYS A 102 -4.23 -15.45 24.07
CA LYS A 102 -3.28 -14.83 23.14
C LYS A 102 -2.37 -13.90 23.94
N GLU A 103 -1.09 -14.23 23.93
CA GLU A 103 -0.04 -13.42 24.57
C GLU A 103 0.74 -12.72 23.44
N ARG A 104 0.75 -11.38 23.45
CA ARG A 104 1.53 -10.56 22.51
C ARG A 104 2.95 -10.42 23.05
N TRP A 105 3.93 -10.82 22.25
CA TRP A 105 5.35 -10.76 22.61
C TRP A 105 5.99 -9.48 22.12
N SER A 106 5.91 -9.23 20.81
CA SER A 106 6.50 -8.05 20.17
C SER A 106 5.70 -7.63 18.95
N LEU A 107 6.00 -6.43 18.46
CA LEU A 107 5.73 -6.05 17.08
C LEU A 107 6.84 -6.67 16.21
N ASP A 108 6.46 -7.29 15.11
CA ASP A 108 7.37 -7.82 14.10
C ASP A 108 7.80 -6.69 13.14
N ASP A 109 8.77 -6.95 12.28
CA ASP A 109 9.17 -5.96 11.28
C ASP A 109 8.02 -5.68 10.28
N TYR A 110 8.00 -4.48 9.72
CA TYR A 110 7.03 -4.14 8.70
C TYR A 110 7.42 -4.75 7.36
N ILE A 111 6.50 -5.49 6.75
CA ILE A 111 6.65 -6.00 5.39
C ILE A 111 6.10 -4.94 4.43
N ILE A 112 6.93 -4.54 3.47
CA ILE A 112 6.67 -3.48 2.51
C ILE A 112 6.70 -4.11 1.11
N GLN A 113 5.58 -4.08 0.42
CA GLN A 113 5.51 -4.51 -0.98
C GLN A 113 5.43 -3.27 -1.87
N ILE A 114 6.32 -3.20 -2.85
CA ILE A 114 6.47 -2.07 -3.78
C ILE A 114 6.24 -2.62 -5.18
N ASP A 115 5.11 -2.24 -5.77
CA ASP A 115 4.71 -2.65 -7.11
C ASP A 115 4.62 -1.42 -8.00
N GLY A 116 5.14 -1.50 -9.22
CA GLY A 116 5.11 -0.36 -10.13
C GLY A 116 5.39 -0.72 -11.57
N VAL A 117 5.36 0.32 -12.40
CA VAL A 117 5.69 0.21 -13.82
C VAL A 117 6.63 1.33 -14.22
N LEU A 118 7.68 0.96 -14.95
CA LEU A 118 8.56 1.90 -15.62
C LEU A 118 8.07 2.03 -17.07
N ILE A 119 7.80 3.27 -17.48
CA ILE A 119 7.37 3.60 -18.84
C ILE A 119 8.43 4.53 -19.43
N GLY A 120 9.02 4.11 -20.56
CA GLY A 120 9.99 4.92 -21.28
C GLY A 120 9.31 6.08 -22.01
N ALA A 121 9.76 7.31 -21.75
CA ALA A 121 9.19 8.52 -22.36
C ALA A 121 9.28 8.52 -23.90
N ASP A 122 10.32 7.90 -24.46
CA ASP A 122 10.55 7.83 -25.91
C ASP A 122 9.75 6.71 -26.61
N GLY A 123 8.84 6.04 -25.89
CA GLY A 123 8.12 4.87 -26.40
C GLY A 123 9.01 3.64 -26.62
N ARG A 124 10.20 3.63 -26.02
CA ARG A 124 11.16 2.51 -26.03
C ARG A 124 11.32 1.92 -24.64
N TYR A 125 11.87 0.71 -24.57
CA TYR A 125 12.12 0.03 -23.30
C TYR A 125 12.99 0.89 -22.36
N PRO A 126 12.58 1.13 -21.10
CA PRO A 126 13.25 2.01 -20.15
C PRO A 126 14.49 1.33 -19.53
N LYS A 127 15.50 1.10 -20.36
CA LYS A 127 16.68 0.32 -19.98
C LYS A 127 17.45 0.96 -18.82
N ASP A 128 17.63 2.27 -18.85
CA ASP A 128 18.42 2.99 -17.86
C ASP A 128 17.73 3.01 -16.49
N ASP A 129 16.41 3.21 -16.46
CA ASP A 129 15.62 3.16 -15.23
C ASP A 129 15.59 1.74 -14.65
N VAL A 130 15.46 0.70 -15.49
CA VAL A 130 15.51 -0.70 -15.03
C VAL A 130 16.88 -1.04 -14.45
N GLN A 131 17.96 -0.60 -15.09
CA GLN A 131 19.32 -0.81 -14.57
C GLN A 131 19.54 -0.08 -13.24
N ARG A 132 19.03 1.15 -13.13
CA ARG A 132 19.11 1.94 -11.91
C ARG A 132 18.30 1.31 -10.77
N LEU A 133 17.07 0.88 -11.05
CA LEU A 133 16.20 0.19 -10.09
C LEU A 133 16.82 -1.13 -9.61
N ARG A 134 17.38 -1.92 -10.53
CA ARG A 134 18.13 -3.14 -10.20
C ARG A 134 19.27 -2.85 -9.21
N GLY A 135 19.97 -1.73 -9.37
CA GLY A 135 21.04 -1.31 -8.45
C GLY A 135 20.56 -1.10 -7.01
N TYR A 136 19.33 -0.60 -6.80
CA TYR A 136 18.74 -0.49 -5.47
C TYR A 136 18.29 -1.84 -4.93
N PHE A 137 17.70 -2.70 -5.76
CA PHE A 137 17.25 -4.03 -5.35
C PHE A 137 18.40 -4.97 -4.97
N GLU A 138 19.56 -4.81 -5.59
CA GLU A 138 20.77 -5.59 -5.25
C GLU A 138 21.56 -4.98 -4.08
N ALA A 139 21.20 -3.78 -3.62
CA ALA A 139 21.88 -3.14 -2.50
C ALA A 139 21.45 -3.75 -1.16
N ALA A 140 22.41 -3.88 -0.23
CA ALA A 140 22.14 -4.44 1.09
C ALA A 140 21.27 -3.54 1.97
N LYS A 141 21.32 -2.23 1.77
CA LYS A 141 20.58 -1.22 2.54
C LYS A 141 20.13 -0.10 1.62
N VAL A 142 18.86 0.26 1.72
CA VAL A 142 18.27 1.34 0.94
C VAL A 142 17.47 2.25 1.87
N SER A 143 17.69 3.56 1.75
CA SER A 143 16.84 4.55 2.38
C SER A 143 15.65 4.81 1.46
N ALA A 144 14.45 4.60 1.99
CA ALA A 144 13.20 4.82 1.25
C ALA A 144 12.45 6.00 1.89
N TYR A 145 12.19 7.01 1.08
CA TYR A 145 11.46 8.21 1.46
C TYR A 145 10.12 8.18 0.76
N CYS A 146 9.06 8.13 1.57
CA CYS A 146 7.69 8.19 1.11
C CYS A 146 6.85 8.70 2.28
N PRO A 147 5.89 9.62 2.06
CA PRO A 147 5.03 10.13 3.12
C PRO A 147 4.36 9.00 3.92
N LEU A 148 3.94 7.92 3.24
CA LEU A 148 3.34 6.77 3.92
C LEU A 148 4.33 6.08 4.86
N LEU A 149 5.56 5.80 4.42
CA LEU A 149 6.57 5.12 5.24
C LEU A 149 7.01 5.98 6.43
N GLU A 150 7.13 7.30 6.23
CA GLU A 150 7.48 8.26 7.27
C GLU A 150 6.44 8.34 8.39
N LEU A 151 5.15 8.22 8.06
CA LEU A 151 4.07 8.16 9.07
C LEU A 151 4.23 6.97 10.02
N PHE A 152 4.84 5.87 9.56
CA PHE A 152 5.15 4.70 10.38
C PHE A 152 6.57 4.74 10.97
N GLY A 153 7.32 5.82 10.76
CA GLY A 153 8.70 5.99 11.24
C GLY A 153 9.72 5.16 10.48
N ILE A 154 9.37 4.64 9.30
CA ILE A 154 10.24 3.79 8.49
C ILE A 154 11.04 4.69 7.55
N THR A 155 12.36 4.62 7.65
CA THR A 155 13.29 5.39 6.79
C THR A 155 14.27 4.52 6.02
N ARG A 156 14.43 3.26 6.47
CA ARG A 156 15.36 2.30 5.90
C ARG A 156 14.63 0.99 5.67
N ILE A 157 14.93 0.40 4.52
CA ILE A 157 14.36 -0.86 4.09
C ILE A 157 15.45 -1.75 3.52
N VAL A 158 15.21 -3.05 3.58
CA VAL A 158 16.05 -4.07 2.97
C VAL A 158 15.17 -4.92 2.07
N PHE A 159 15.57 -5.09 0.81
CA PHE A 159 14.82 -5.91 -0.15
C PHE A 159 15.10 -7.40 0.10
N GLU A 160 14.04 -8.19 0.28
CA GLU A 160 14.13 -9.64 0.44
C GLU A 160 14.02 -10.36 -0.91
N SER A 161 13.08 -9.91 -1.75
CA SER A 161 12.83 -10.49 -3.06
C SER A 161 12.34 -9.42 -4.03
N TRP A 162 12.60 -9.64 -5.32
CA TRP A 162 12.14 -8.77 -6.38
C TRP A 162 12.01 -9.55 -7.68
N GLU A 163 11.10 -9.10 -8.53
CA GLU A 163 10.83 -9.69 -9.83
C GLU A 163 10.48 -8.62 -10.86
N PHE A 164 10.85 -8.92 -12.11
CA PHE A 164 10.46 -8.15 -13.29
C PHE A 164 9.54 -9.04 -14.14
N PRO A 165 8.23 -9.07 -13.86
CA PRO A 165 7.32 -9.94 -14.59
C PRO A 165 7.25 -9.55 -16.07
N HIS A 166 6.87 -10.53 -16.90
CA HIS A 166 6.64 -10.27 -18.32
C HIS A 166 5.53 -9.23 -18.47
N THR A 167 5.89 -8.10 -19.09
CA THR A 167 4.99 -6.97 -19.29
C THR A 167 4.69 -6.83 -20.78
N PRO A 168 3.41 -6.78 -21.18
CA PRO A 168 3.07 -6.53 -22.58
C PRO A 168 3.40 -5.08 -22.95
N GLY A 169 3.96 -4.89 -24.15
CA GLY A 169 4.34 -3.59 -24.69
C GLY A 169 5.85 -3.35 -24.69
N GLU A 170 6.36 -2.70 -25.74
CA GLU A 170 7.80 -2.51 -25.94
C GLU A 170 8.40 -1.42 -25.04
N ALA A 171 7.57 -0.51 -24.54
CA ALA A 171 7.99 0.67 -23.78
C ALA A 171 7.84 0.53 -22.25
N ASN A 172 7.34 -0.61 -21.78
CA ASN A 172 6.90 -0.76 -20.40
C ASN A 172 7.61 -1.94 -19.71
N GLN A 173 7.97 -1.75 -18.44
CA GLN A 173 8.45 -2.83 -17.58
C GLN A 173 7.82 -2.71 -16.20
N ALA A 174 6.98 -3.66 -15.83
CA ALA A 174 6.48 -3.78 -14.46
C ALA A 174 7.56 -4.39 -13.55
N PHE A 175 7.48 -4.07 -12.27
CA PHE A 175 8.31 -4.64 -11.23
C PHE A 175 7.47 -4.88 -9.98
N SER A 176 7.83 -5.90 -9.22
CA SER A 176 7.31 -6.18 -7.88
C SER A 176 8.48 -6.48 -6.96
N ALA A 177 8.52 -5.84 -5.81
CA ALA A 177 9.56 -6.05 -4.82
C ALA A 177 8.97 -6.15 -3.42
N GLN A 178 9.51 -7.06 -2.62
CA GLN A 178 9.21 -7.21 -1.21
C GLN A 178 10.42 -6.78 -0.40
N ALA A 179 10.18 -5.90 0.56
CA ALA A 179 11.17 -5.38 1.48
C ALA A 179 10.67 -5.47 2.92
N VAL A 180 11.60 -5.37 3.85
CA VAL A 180 11.34 -5.33 5.29
C VAL A 180 11.94 -4.05 5.87
N SER A 181 11.25 -3.44 6.84
CA SER A 181 11.76 -2.28 7.56
C SER A 181 13.02 -2.62 8.35
N ASP A 182 14.03 -1.76 8.28
CA ASP A 182 15.27 -1.90 9.07
C ASP A 182 15.39 -0.75 10.07
N ASP A 183 15.74 -1.11 11.30
CA ASP A 183 16.02 -0.19 12.39
C ASP A 183 17.48 -0.34 12.81
N MET A 184 18.17 0.78 13.00
CA MET A 184 19.58 0.75 13.34
C MET A 184 19.80 0.34 14.81
N TYR A 185 19.96 -0.96 15.05
CA TYR A 185 20.33 -1.47 16.37
C TYR A 185 21.84 -1.63 16.53
N LYS A 186 22.35 -1.20 17.68
CA LYS A 186 23.74 -1.45 18.07
C LYS A 186 23.88 -2.92 18.53
N LEU A 187 24.28 -3.80 17.61
CA LEU A 187 24.51 -5.22 17.90
C LEU A 187 25.59 -5.45 18.98
N LEU A 188 26.59 -4.56 19.03
CA LEU A 188 27.65 -4.61 20.04
C LEU A 188 27.20 -3.86 21.30
N LEU A 189 26.58 -4.59 22.22
CA LEU A 189 26.34 -4.12 23.57
C LEU A 189 27.68 -3.93 24.27
N THR A 190 27.96 -2.71 24.73
CA THR A 190 29.12 -2.46 25.57
C THR A 190 28.80 -2.83 27.02
N ARG A 191 29.80 -3.16 27.85
CA ARG A 191 29.57 -3.48 29.28
C ARG A 191 28.73 -2.43 30.03
N ARG A 192 28.76 -1.16 29.56
CA ARG A 192 27.98 -0.05 30.12
C ARG A 192 26.47 -0.16 29.83
N ASP A 193 26.11 -0.82 28.74
CA ASP A 193 24.72 -0.99 28.30
C ASP A 193 24.01 -2.14 29.10
N LEU A 194 24.79 -3.00 29.76
CA LEU A 194 24.30 -4.15 30.56
C LEU A 194 24.04 -3.83 32.04
N THR A 195 24.48 -2.66 32.53
CA THR A 195 24.42 -2.29 33.96
C THR A 195 23.40 -1.19 34.27
N LYS A 196 22.23 -1.21 33.63
CA LYS A 196 21.09 -0.37 34.02
C LYS A 196 20.00 -1.19 34.68
#